data_AF-A0A9P4H020-F1
#
_entry.id   AF-A0A9P4H020-F1
#
_cell.length_a   1.000
_cell.length_b   1.000
_cell.length_c   1.000
_cell.angle_alpha   90.00
_cell.angle_beta   90.00
_cell.angle_gamma   90.00
#
_symmetry.space_group_name_H-M   'P 1'
#
loop_
_entity.id
_entity.type
_entity.pdbx_description
1 polymer ?
#
loop_
_entity_poly.entity_id
_entity_poly.type
_entity_poly.pdbx_seq_one_letter_code
_entity_poly.pdbx_strand_id
1 'polypeptide(L)'
;MANSEIVPDRIRQEFLDKLRWNVFGPLSEILVKEGNTIVPFSESRGATESLANPPISKVSVHIDVCEQKHDLDEHEDEYRYQPPKPLVIEKKFGEPITLGDFVIQAHDYSMPTRRNS
;
A
#
# COMPACT_ATOMS: atom_id res chain seq x y z
N MET A 1 11.78 -0.32 34.67
CA MET A 1 11.02 -0.98 33.59
C MET A 1 10.50 0.14 32.71
N ALA A 2 11.05 0.31 31.51
CA ALA A 2 10.61 1.35 30.59
C ALA A 2 9.32 0.89 29.92
N ASN A 3 8.23 1.63 30.10
CA ASN A 3 7.06 1.50 29.25
C ASN A 3 7.49 1.89 27.84
N SER A 4 7.61 0.92 26.94
CA SER A 4 7.66 1.21 25.51
C SER A 4 6.34 1.86 25.16
N GLU A 5 6.34 3.18 24.97
CA GLU A 5 5.24 3.88 24.32
C GLU A 5 5.00 3.16 22.99
N ILE A 6 3.86 2.47 22.87
CA ILE A 6 3.39 1.96 21.59
C ILE A 6 3.11 3.23 20.80
N VAL A 7 4.08 3.64 19.97
CA VAL A 7 3.84 4.68 18.98
C VAL A 7 2.70 4.11 18.12
N PRO A 8 1.50 4.70 18.14
CA PRO A 8 0.44 4.22 17.29
C PRO A 8 0.94 4.26 15.85
N ASP A 9 0.68 3.19 15.10
CA ASP A 9 1.09 3.14 13.70
C ASP A 9 0.60 4.40 12.99
N ARG A 10 1.55 5.12 12.38
CA ARG A 10 1.23 6.35 11.66
C ARG A 10 0.21 6.07 10.55
N ILE A 11 0.27 4.88 9.97
CA ILE A 11 -0.67 4.37 8.99
C ILE A 11 -1.87 3.76 9.71
N ARG A 12 -3.06 4.03 9.18
CA ARG A 12 -4.32 3.51 9.72
C ARG A 12 -4.51 2.04 9.37
N GLN A 13 -3.74 1.19 10.03
CA GLN A 13 -3.72 -0.25 9.82
C GLN A 13 -5.10 -0.87 10.04
N GLU A 14 -5.92 -0.29 10.92
CA GLU A 14 -7.29 -0.73 11.18
C GLU A 14 -8.22 -0.62 9.95
N PHE A 15 -7.86 0.16 8.94
CA PHE A 15 -8.55 0.20 7.64
C PHE A 15 -7.99 -0.83 6.68
N LEU A 16 -6.67 -0.95 6.62
CA LEU A 16 -6.01 -1.91 5.74
C LEU A 16 -6.38 -3.35 6.11
N ASP A 17 -6.51 -3.66 7.41
CA ASP A 17 -6.92 -4.97 7.91
C ASP A 17 -8.36 -5.36 7.54
N LYS A 18 -9.19 -4.38 7.17
CA LYS A 18 -10.58 -4.60 6.71
C LYS A 18 -10.68 -4.78 5.20
N LEU A 19 -9.61 -4.49 4.46
CA LEU A 19 -9.58 -4.68 3.01
C LEU A 19 -9.55 -6.17 2.67
N ARG A 20 -10.43 -6.55 1.76
CA ARG A 20 -10.38 -7.84 1.09
C ARG A 20 -9.92 -7.57 -0.32
N TRP A 21 -8.62 -7.73 -0.51
CA TRP A 21 -7.94 -7.27 -1.71
C TRP A 21 -7.30 -8.45 -2.45
N ASN A 22 -7.87 -8.78 -3.60
CA ASN A 22 -7.18 -9.59 -4.60
C ASN A 22 -6.27 -8.66 -5.41
N VAL A 23 -4.98 -8.61 -5.07
CA VAL A 23 -4.00 -7.74 -5.75
C VAL A 23 -3.86 -8.06 -7.25
N PHE A 24 -4.23 -9.26 -7.68
CA PHE A 24 -4.20 -9.69 -9.08
C PHE A 24 -5.56 -9.61 -9.80
N GLY A 25 -6.62 -9.24 -9.08
CA GLY A 25 -7.96 -9.02 -9.64
C GLY A 25 -8.10 -7.63 -10.23
N PRO A 26 -9.26 -7.26 -10.81
CA PRO A 26 -9.58 -5.87 -11.12
C PRO A 26 -9.84 -5.03 -9.86
N LEU A 27 -9.59 -3.71 -9.91
CA LEU A 27 -9.92 -2.76 -8.83
C LEU A 27 -11.36 -2.87 -8.32
N SER A 28 -12.32 -3.21 -9.20
CA SER A 28 -13.73 -3.38 -8.86
C SER A 28 -14.01 -4.56 -7.91
N GLU A 29 -13.07 -5.50 -7.78
CA GLU A 29 -13.18 -6.63 -6.85
C GLU A 29 -12.62 -6.32 -5.46
N ILE A 30 -12.05 -5.13 -5.24
CA ILE A 30 -11.59 -4.73 -3.91
C ILE A 30 -12.81 -4.46 -3.05
N LEU A 31 -12.95 -5.23 -1.96
CA LEU A 31 -14.03 -5.08 -1.00
C LEU A 31 -13.48 -4.60 0.34
N VAL A 32 -14.34 -4.00 1.16
CA VAL A 32 -14.00 -3.62 2.52
C VAL A 32 -15.11 -4.01 3.48
N LYS A 33 -14.73 -4.42 4.69
CA LYS A 33 -15.68 -4.69 5.76
C LYS A 33 -16.02 -3.40 6.52
N GLU A 34 -17.26 -2.94 6.42
CA GLU A 34 -17.79 -1.82 7.20
C GLU A 34 -18.83 -2.33 8.21
N GLY A 35 -18.46 -2.39 9.49
CA GLY A 35 -19.31 -3.01 10.51
C GLY A 35 -19.57 -4.49 10.21
N ASN A 36 -20.84 -4.83 9.93
CA ASN A 36 -21.28 -6.20 9.61
C ASN A 36 -21.52 -6.42 8.11
N THR A 37 -21.28 -5.42 7.26
CA THR A 37 -21.47 -5.54 5.81
C THR A 37 -20.14 -5.57 5.08
N ILE A 38 -20.17 -6.12 3.86
CA ILE A 38 -19.07 -6.08 2.91
C ILE A 38 -19.55 -5.25 1.73
N VAL A 39 -18.80 -4.21 1.39
CA VAL A 39 -19.14 -3.28 0.31
C VAL A 39 -17.95 -3.14 -0.64
N PRO A 40 -18.18 -2.76 -1.90
CA PRO A 40 -17.10 -2.35 -2.79
C PRO A 40 -16.28 -1.21 -2.17
N PHE A 41 -14.95 -1.28 -2.27
CA PHE A 41 -14.08 -0.26 -1.69
C PHE A 41 -14.33 1.13 -2.29
N SER A 42 -14.70 1.19 -3.58
CA SER A 42 -15.10 2.41 -4.27
C SER A 42 -16.33 3.10 -3.67
N GLU A 43 -17.16 2.36 -2.94
CA GLU A 43 -18.37 2.88 -2.29
C GLU A 43 -18.14 3.13 -0.78
N SER A 44 -16.97 2.78 -0.26
CA SER A 44 -16.64 2.93 1.15
C SER A 44 -16.35 4.38 1.52
N ARG A 45 -16.77 4.78 2.72
CA ARG A 45 -16.41 6.12 3.24
C ARG A 45 -14.90 6.20 3.51
N GLY A 46 -14.33 5.07 3.92
CA GLY A 46 -12.91 4.90 4.21
C GLY A 46 -12.00 5.29 3.04
N ALA A 47 -12.41 5.10 1.78
CA ALA A 47 -11.60 5.44 0.62
C ALA A 47 -11.21 6.93 0.56
N THR A 48 -12.04 7.82 1.11
CA THR A 48 -11.76 9.27 1.16
C THR A 48 -11.03 9.72 2.42
N GLU A 49 -10.86 8.84 3.40
CA GLU A 49 -10.18 9.16 4.64
C GLU A 49 -8.66 9.19 4.44
N SER A 50 -7.95 9.97 5.28
CA SER A 50 -6.49 9.99 5.22
C SER A 50 -5.90 8.63 5.56
N LEU A 51 -4.85 8.24 4.83
CA LEU A 51 -4.08 7.02 5.04
C LEU A 51 -3.40 6.99 6.41
N ALA A 52 -3.07 8.16 6.96
CA ALA A 52 -2.26 8.31 8.16
C ALA A 52 -2.85 9.29 9.16
N ASN A 53 -2.50 9.10 10.44
CA ASN A 53 -2.76 10.05 11.50
C ASN A 53 -1.48 10.28 12.34
N PRO A 54 -0.84 11.47 12.28
CA PRO A 54 -1.25 12.65 11.52
C PRO A 54 -1.19 12.44 9.99
N PRO A 55 -1.96 13.22 9.20
CA PRO A 55 -1.99 13.07 7.75
C PRO A 55 -0.61 13.29 7.11
N ILE A 56 -0.30 12.49 6.08
CA ILE A 56 0.96 12.56 5.33
C ILE A 56 0.68 12.89 3.86
N SER A 57 1.58 13.65 3.24
CA SER A 57 1.51 14.01 1.82
C SER A 57 2.43 13.18 0.93
N LYS A 58 3.30 12.34 1.53
CA LYS A 58 4.24 11.47 0.81
C LYS A 58 4.43 10.14 1.52
N VAL A 59 4.40 9.04 0.77
CA VAL A 59 4.74 7.69 1.25
C VAL A 59 5.51 6.92 0.18
N SER A 60 6.47 6.09 0.62
CA SER A 60 7.17 5.12 -0.23
C SER A 60 6.65 3.73 0.12
N VAL A 61 6.30 2.94 -0.89
CA VAL A 61 5.77 1.59 -0.75
C VAL A 61 6.77 0.61 -1.35
N HIS A 62 7.19 -0.35 -0.53
CA HIS A 62 8.12 -1.40 -0.87
C HIS A 62 7.40 -2.75 -0.85
N ILE A 63 7.95 -3.73 -1.58
CA ILE A 63 7.48 -5.11 -1.51
C ILE A 63 8.54 -5.89 -0.73
N ASP A 64 8.30 -6.09 0.55
CA ASP A 64 9.28 -6.68 1.48
C ASP A 64 9.85 -8.01 0.98
N VAL A 65 9.04 -8.86 0.33
CA VAL A 65 9.51 -10.14 -0.23
C VAL A 65 10.53 -9.93 -1.36
N CYS A 66 10.38 -8.87 -2.15
CA CYS A 66 11.35 -8.52 -3.19
C CYS A 66 12.65 -7.98 -2.58
N GLU A 67 12.56 -7.13 -1.55
CA GLU A 67 13.74 -6.61 -0.85
C GLU A 67 14.51 -7.75 -0.16
N GLN A 68 13.81 -8.64 0.56
CA GLN A 68 14.42 -9.82 1.17
C GLN A 68 15.07 -10.75 0.15
N LYS A 69 14.46 -10.91 -1.03
CA LYS A 69 15.06 -11.70 -2.10
C LYS A 69 16.37 -11.07 -2.59
N HIS A 70 16.42 -9.75 -2.71
CA HIS A 70 17.65 -9.03 -3.06
C HIS A 70 18.75 -9.25 -2.00
N ASP A 71 18.41 -9.12 -0.73
CA ASP A 71 19.35 -9.26 0.39
C ASP A 71 19.95 -10.67 0.50
N LEU A 72 19.15 -11.69 0.17
CA LEU A 72 19.55 -13.10 0.19
C LEU A 72 20.22 -13.56 -1.12
N ASP A 73 20.30 -12.70 -2.13
CA ASP A 73 20.87 -13.06 -3.41
C ASP A 73 22.40 -13.01 -3.37
N GLU A 74 23.02 -14.18 -3.47
CA GLU A 74 24.48 -14.40 -3.45
C GLU A 74 25.15 -14.29 -4.83
N HIS A 75 24.40 -14.01 -5.91
CA HIS A 75 24.99 -13.79 -7.23
C HIS A 75 25.88 -12.53 -7.23
N GLU A 76 26.82 -12.49 -8.18
CA GLU A 76 27.63 -11.29 -8.42
C GLU A 76 26.75 -10.08 -8.76
N ASP A 77 27.19 -8.87 -8.42
CA ASP A 77 26.37 -7.65 -8.49
C ASP A 77 25.73 -7.40 -9.86
N GLU A 78 26.38 -7.81 -10.96
CA GLU A 78 25.84 -7.69 -12.33
C GLU A 78 24.61 -8.59 -12.58
N TYR A 79 24.52 -9.72 -11.88
CA TYR A 79 23.45 -10.72 -12.01
C TYR A 79 22.52 -10.79 -10.79
N ARG A 80 22.86 -10.06 -9.73
CA ARG A 80 22.05 -9.96 -8.52
C ARG A 80 20.66 -9.42 -8.85
N TYR A 81 19.64 -10.14 -8.40
CA TYR A 81 18.25 -9.74 -8.50
C TYR A 81 18.06 -8.30 -8.03
N GLN A 82 17.39 -7.47 -8.83
CA GLN A 82 17.08 -6.09 -8.45
C GLN A 82 15.58 -6.00 -8.15
N PRO A 83 15.17 -5.52 -6.95
CA PRO A 83 13.78 -5.32 -6.65
C PRO A 83 13.20 -4.20 -7.55
N PRO A 84 11.88 -4.20 -7.79
CA PRO A 84 11.25 -3.10 -8.49
C PRO A 84 11.47 -1.79 -7.73
N LYS A 85 11.58 -0.68 -8.47
CA LYS A 85 11.71 0.65 -7.85
C LYS A 85 10.50 0.90 -6.93
N PRO A 86 10.71 1.42 -5.72
CA PRO A 86 9.62 1.68 -4.79
C PRO A 86 8.54 2.57 -5.40
N LEU A 87 7.28 2.26 -5.12
CA LEU A 87 6.17 3.13 -5.49
C LEU A 87 6.19 4.35 -4.56
N VAL A 88 6.32 5.54 -5.14
CA VAL A 88 6.25 6.80 -4.40
C VAL A 88 4.91 7.46 -4.70
N ILE A 89 4.08 7.59 -3.67
CA ILE A 89 2.83 8.34 -3.74
C ILE A 89 3.08 9.69 -3.09
N GLU A 90 2.87 10.77 -3.85
CA GLU A 90 3.10 12.14 -3.39
C GLU A 90 1.99 13.06 -3.87
N LYS A 91 1.38 13.78 -2.92
CA LYS A 91 0.36 14.79 -3.17
C LYS A 91 0.99 16.19 -3.19
N LYS A 92 0.45 17.07 -4.02
CA LYS A 92 0.93 18.45 -4.13
C LYS A 92 0.48 19.27 -2.92
N PHE A 93 1.24 20.32 -2.60
CA PHE A 93 0.86 21.34 -1.62
C PHE A 93 0.52 20.82 -0.20
N GLY A 94 1.03 19.65 0.18
CA GLY A 94 0.78 19.09 1.51
C GLY A 94 -0.62 18.48 1.69
N GLU A 95 -1.38 18.27 0.61
CA GLU A 95 -2.64 17.54 0.69
C GLU A 95 -2.43 16.12 1.25
N PRO A 96 -3.35 15.61 2.06
CA PRO A 96 -3.23 14.29 2.65
C PRO A 96 -3.42 13.21 1.59
N ILE A 97 -2.60 12.17 1.65
CA ILE A 97 -2.82 10.93 0.92
C ILE A 97 -4.03 10.24 1.54
N THR A 98 -4.99 9.86 0.70
CA THR A 98 -6.17 9.09 1.13
C THR A 98 -5.90 7.58 1.04
N LEU A 99 -6.71 6.78 1.74
CA LEU A 99 -6.70 5.33 1.56
C LEU A 99 -7.00 4.94 0.10
N GLY A 100 -7.88 5.67 -0.57
CA GLY A 100 -8.19 5.48 -1.98
C GLY A 100 -6.97 5.68 -2.87
N ASP A 101 -6.23 6.77 -2.66
CA ASP A 101 -4.99 7.03 -3.40
C ASP A 101 -3.98 5.90 -3.23
N PHE A 102 -3.84 5.38 -2.01
CA PHE A 102 -2.94 4.29 -1.70
C PHE A 102 -3.35 3.00 -2.39
N VAL A 103 -4.60 2.54 -2.17
CA VAL A 103 -5.08 1.26 -2.69
C VAL A 103 -5.02 1.22 -4.21
N ILE A 104 -5.43 2.29 -4.89
CA ILE A 104 -5.41 2.35 -6.36
C ILE A 104 -3.97 2.27 -6.89
N GLN A 105 -3.07 3.11 -6.39
CA GLN A 105 -1.69 3.13 -6.89
C GLN A 105 -0.91 1.87 -6.52
N ALA A 106 -1.12 1.32 -5.32
CA ALA A 106 -0.49 0.07 -4.91
C ALA A 106 -1.04 -1.13 -5.69
N HIS A 107 -2.31 -1.09 -6.13
CA HIS A 107 -2.87 -2.08 -7.04
C HIS A 107 -2.25 -2.03 -8.42
N ASP A 108 -2.17 -0.83 -9.01
CA ASP A 108 -1.52 -0.64 -10.30
C ASP A 108 -0.03 -1.02 -10.26
N TYR A 109 0.64 -0.80 -9.13
CA TYR A 109 2.04 -1.18 -8.94
C TYR A 109 2.25 -2.70 -8.78
N SER A 110 1.31 -3.39 -8.13
CA SER A 110 1.38 -4.85 -7.93
C SER A 110 0.94 -5.65 -9.15
N MET A 111 0.17 -5.03 -10.04
CA MET A 111 -0.18 -5.58 -11.34
C MET A 111 0.92 -5.26 -12.36
N PRO A 112 1.74 -6.23 -12.81
CA PRO A 112 2.58 -6.00 -13.96
C PRO A 112 1.65 -5.73 -15.13
N THR A 113 1.53 -4.45 -15.51
CA THR A 113 0.85 -4.08 -16.75
C THR A 113 1.49 -4.93 -17.83
N ARG A 114 0.70 -5.75 -18.55
CA ARG A 114 1.11 -6.20 -19.88
C ARG A 114 1.33 -4.92 -20.67
N ARG A 115 2.55 -4.39 -20.66
CA ARG A 115 2.96 -3.35 -21.59
C ARG A 115 2.90 -4.01 -22.95
N ASN A 116 1.77 -3.82 -23.61
CA ASN A 116 1.63 -4.12 -25.02
C ASN A 116 2.61 -3.21 -25.75
N SER A 117 3.44 -3.85 -26.59
CA SER A 117 4.29 -3.32 -27.67
C SER A 117 5.65 -2.78 -27.25
#